data_AF-A0ABD1L7H6-F1
#
_entry.id   AF-A0ABD1L7H6-F1
#
_cell.length_a   1.000
_cell.length_b   1.000
_cell.length_c   1.000
_cell.angle_alpha   90.00
_cell.angle_beta   90.00
_cell.angle_gamma   90.00
#
_symmetry.space_group_name_H-M   'P 1'
#
loop_
_entity.id
_entity.type
_entity.pdbx_description
1 polymer ?
#
loop_
_entity_poly.entity_id
_entity_poly.type
_entity_poly.pdbx_seq_one_letter_code
_entity_poly.pdbx_strand_id
1 'polypeptide(L)'
;MRRQKARGRAGEMLFIIVLVIAAKSSSPHGQEFKEAPEFYNSGECARIKEKKRESLECSEEAIQVTMTLDRAYIRGSMAAILSVLQHSSCPYNIFFHLVCSSSFSSSLLRATISNTLPYLKFNLCTFNDSHVSVS
;
A
#
# COMPACT_ATOMS: atom_id res chain seq x y z
N MET A 1 -12.06 -75.50 2.03
CA MET A 1 -12.45 -75.11 3.40
C MET A 1 -12.77 -73.62 3.40
N ARG A 2 -14.05 -73.28 3.65
CA ARG A 2 -14.67 -72.01 4.11
C ARG A 2 -14.40 -70.67 3.41
N ARG A 3 -15.51 -70.10 2.88
CA ARG A 3 -15.75 -68.69 2.57
C ARG A 3 -15.90 -67.83 3.84
N GLN A 4 -15.48 -66.56 3.70
CA GLN A 4 -15.89 -65.30 4.34
C GLN A 4 -16.14 -65.22 5.86
N LYS A 5 -15.51 -64.22 6.50
CA LYS A 5 -16.25 -63.25 7.35
C LYS A 5 -15.45 -61.96 7.57
N ALA A 6 -15.93 -60.86 6.99
CA ALA A 6 -15.60 -59.51 7.44
C ALA A 6 -16.26 -59.26 8.81
N ARG A 7 -15.53 -58.64 9.74
CA ARG A 7 -16.09 -58.12 11.00
C ARG A 7 -15.23 -56.94 11.45
N GLY A 8 -15.74 -55.73 11.28
CA GLY A 8 -15.09 -54.51 11.74
C GLY A 8 -15.14 -54.38 13.26
N ARG A 9 -14.24 -53.53 13.79
CA ARG A 9 -14.44 -52.78 15.03
C ARG A 9 -13.53 -51.56 15.00
N ALA A 10 -14.18 -50.40 15.08
CA ALA A 10 -13.58 -49.10 15.31
C ALA A 10 -12.75 -49.15 16.60
N GLY A 11 -11.56 -48.56 16.56
CA GLY A 11 -10.68 -48.47 17.71
C GLY A 11 -9.52 -47.52 17.42
N GLU A 12 -9.73 -46.26 17.79
CA GLU A 12 -8.69 -45.34 18.28
C GLU A 12 -7.54 -45.01 17.32
N MET A 13 -7.83 -44.31 16.22
CA MET A 13 -6.84 -43.42 15.60
C MET A 13 -6.77 -42.14 16.43
N LEU A 14 -5.99 -42.17 17.51
CA LEU A 14 -5.69 -40.99 18.32
C LEU A 14 -4.72 -40.08 17.53
N PHE A 15 -5.25 -39.36 16.54
CA PHE A 15 -4.56 -38.22 15.95
C PHE A 15 -4.56 -37.09 17.00
N ILE A 16 -3.46 -36.96 17.75
CA ILE A 16 -3.17 -35.77 18.52
C ILE A 16 -3.01 -34.62 17.51
N ILE A 17 -4.11 -33.93 17.21
CA ILE A 17 -4.06 -32.64 16.52
C ILE A 17 -3.47 -31.67 17.54
N VAL A 18 -2.16 -31.49 17.51
CA VAL A 18 -1.52 -30.34 18.17
C VAL A 18 -2.00 -29.10 17.41
N LEU A 19 -3.05 -28.47 17.93
CA LEU A 19 -3.38 -27.09 17.57
C LEU A 19 -2.22 -26.22 18.03
N VAL A 20 -1.23 -26.04 17.15
CA VAL A 20 -0.29 -24.94 17.26
C VAL A 20 -1.14 -23.68 17.08
N ILE A 21 -1.60 -23.12 18.20
CA ILE A 21 -2.14 -21.77 18.23
C ILE A 21 -0.92 -20.89 17.94
N ALA A 22 -0.64 -20.65 16.67
CA ALA A 22 0.16 -19.52 16.26
C ALA A 22 -0.62 -18.30 16.72
N ALA A 23 -0.31 -17.78 17.90
CA ALA A 23 -0.70 -16.46 18.29
C ALA A 23 -0.14 -15.54 17.20
N LYS A 24 -0.99 -15.15 16.24
CA LYS A 24 -0.74 -14.01 15.38
C LYS A 24 -0.73 -12.83 16.33
N SER A 25 0.43 -12.52 16.87
CA SER A 25 0.70 -11.17 17.31
C SER A 25 0.47 -10.32 16.05
N SER A 26 -0.69 -9.66 15.98
CA SER A 26 -0.82 -8.48 15.14
C SER A 26 0.07 -7.43 15.80
N SER A 27 1.36 -7.62 15.63
CA SER A 27 2.30 -6.58 15.94
C SER A 27 1.86 -5.34 15.17
N PRO A 28 1.96 -4.13 15.74
CA PRO A 28 1.88 -2.90 14.97
C PRO A 28 3.12 -2.76 14.07
N HIS A 29 3.65 -3.86 13.54
CA HIS A 29 4.65 -3.85 12.49
C HIS A 29 3.96 -3.22 11.28
N GLY A 30 4.32 -1.97 11.01
CA GLY A 30 4.08 -1.34 9.73
C GLY A 30 4.47 -2.33 8.65
N GLN A 31 3.61 -2.45 7.64
CA GLN A 31 3.91 -3.31 6.50
C GLN A 31 5.28 -2.94 5.96
N GLU A 32 6.19 -3.91 5.92
CA GLU A 32 7.53 -3.71 5.40
C GLU A 32 7.44 -3.84 3.88
N PHE A 33 7.73 -2.74 3.20
CA PHE A 33 7.78 -2.69 1.74
C PHE A 33 9.23 -2.56 1.31
N LYS A 34 9.56 -3.18 0.18
CA LYS A 34 10.85 -2.96 -0.46
C LYS A 34 10.87 -1.53 -1.01
N GLU A 35 11.98 -0.84 -0.76
CA GLU A 35 12.26 0.46 -1.36
C GLU A 35 12.25 0.38 -2.89
N ALA A 36 11.57 1.33 -3.52
CA ALA A 36 11.49 1.50 -4.96
C ALA A 36 12.68 2.33 -5.46
N PRO A 37 13.17 2.07 -6.69
CA PRO A 37 14.23 2.86 -7.29
C PRO A 37 13.77 4.30 -7.57
N GLU A 38 14.73 5.19 -7.80
CA GLU A 38 14.46 6.51 -8.34
C GLU A 38 14.04 6.42 -9.83
N PHE A 39 13.12 7.30 -10.24
CA PHE A 39 12.62 7.40 -11.62
C PHE A 39 12.95 8.77 -12.21
N TYR A 40 13.37 8.79 -13.47
CA TYR A 40 13.85 10.00 -14.14
C TYR A 40 13.01 10.35 -15.36
N ASN A 41 12.94 11.65 -15.65
CA ASN A 41 12.32 12.17 -16.86
C ASN A 41 13.08 11.76 -18.13
N SER A 42 12.34 11.56 -19.20
CA SER A 42 12.89 11.56 -20.56
C SER A 42 13.38 12.95 -20.98
N GLY A 43 14.16 13.02 -22.06
CA GLY A 43 14.74 14.27 -22.57
C GLY A 43 13.74 15.29 -23.10
N GLU A 44 12.49 14.88 -23.38
CA GLU A 44 11.44 15.73 -23.97
C GLU A 44 10.53 16.38 -22.93
N CYS A 45 10.76 16.13 -21.63
CA CYS A 45 9.92 16.65 -20.57
C CYS A 45 10.05 18.16 -20.40
N ALA A 46 8.91 18.83 -20.20
CA ALA A 46 8.89 20.24 -19.82
C ALA A 46 9.68 20.44 -18.52
N ARG A 47 10.55 21.47 -18.52
CA ARG A 47 11.34 21.81 -17.34
C ARG A 47 10.49 22.64 -16.40
N ILE A 48 10.06 22.03 -15.30
CA ILE A 48 9.29 22.75 -14.29
C ILE A 48 10.18 23.75 -13.59
N LYS A 49 9.80 25.02 -13.64
CA LYS A 49 10.49 26.07 -12.88
C LYS A 49 10.06 25.98 -11.43
N GLU A 50 10.89 25.35 -10.59
CA GLU A 50 10.77 25.46 -9.15
C GLU A 50 11.05 26.92 -8.74
N LYS A 51 10.02 27.78 -8.80
CA LYS A 51 10.12 29.09 -8.17
C LYS A 51 10.26 28.84 -6.69
N LYS A 52 11.20 29.55 -6.04
CA LYS A 52 11.57 29.47 -4.60
C LYS A 52 10.44 29.42 -3.56
N ARG A 53 9.16 29.52 -3.95
CA ARG A 53 7.96 29.46 -3.10
C ARG A 53 6.79 28.65 -3.68
N GLU A 54 6.85 28.20 -4.93
CA GLU A 54 5.83 27.33 -5.53
C GLU A 54 6.45 25.93 -5.63
N SER A 55 6.15 25.09 -4.62
CA SER A 55 6.39 23.66 -4.69
C SER A 55 5.67 23.08 -5.91
N LEU A 56 6.11 21.92 -6.39
CA LEU A 56 5.42 21.18 -7.46
C LEU A 56 3.93 20.95 -7.19
N GLU A 57 3.50 21.05 -5.94
CA GLU A 57 2.11 21.05 -5.50
C GLU A 57 1.22 22.12 -6.17
N CYS A 58 1.77 23.30 -6.47
CA CYS A 58 1.04 24.43 -7.03
C CYS A 58 1.53 24.84 -8.43
N SER A 59 2.28 23.97 -9.11
CA SER A 59 2.80 24.27 -10.45
C SER A 59 1.79 23.90 -11.53
N GLU A 60 1.47 24.86 -12.39
CA GLU A 60 0.64 24.68 -13.60
C GLU A 60 1.32 23.75 -14.64
N GLU A 61 2.64 23.56 -14.55
CA GLU A 61 3.44 22.70 -15.43
C GLU A 61 3.56 21.27 -14.89
N ALA A 62 3.15 21.04 -13.64
CA ALA A 62 3.21 19.73 -12.98
C ALA A 62 1.93 18.94 -13.18
N ILE A 63 2.06 17.61 -13.28
CA ILE A 63 0.93 16.70 -13.34
C ILE A 63 0.50 16.39 -11.90
N GLN A 64 -0.69 16.86 -11.52
CA GLN A 64 -1.27 16.59 -10.20
C GLN A 64 -2.08 15.28 -10.24
N VAL A 65 -1.76 14.33 -9.39
CA VAL A 65 -2.50 13.05 -9.25
C VAL A 65 -3.09 12.97 -7.86
N THR A 66 -4.42 13.00 -7.77
CA THR A 66 -5.13 12.80 -6.50
C THR A 66 -5.63 11.38 -6.39
N MET A 67 -5.30 10.69 -5.29
CA MET A 67 -5.82 9.35 -5.02
C MET A 67 -6.20 9.16 -3.56
N THR A 68 -7.27 8.40 -3.34
CA THR A 68 -7.68 7.94 -2.02
C THR A 68 -6.81 6.78 -1.58
N LEU A 69 -6.47 6.76 -0.31
CA LEU A 69 -5.57 5.78 0.26
C LEU A 69 -6.10 5.31 1.62
N ASP A 70 -6.28 4.00 1.71
CA ASP A 70 -6.85 3.30 2.85
C ASP A 70 -5.92 2.18 3.28
N ARG A 71 -5.89 1.91 4.59
CA ARG A 71 -5.02 0.89 5.19
C ARG A 71 -5.23 -0.49 4.58
N ALA A 72 -6.45 -0.87 4.24
CA ALA A 72 -6.75 -2.16 3.63
C ALA A 72 -6.20 -2.28 2.20
N TYR A 73 -6.01 -1.15 1.52
CA TYR A 73 -5.65 -1.11 0.10
C TYR A 73 -4.25 -0.57 -0.19
N ILE A 74 -3.48 -0.20 0.84
CA ILE A 74 -2.16 0.41 0.71
C ILE A 74 -1.19 -0.37 -0.18
N ARG A 75 -1.20 -1.71 -0.14
CA ARG A 75 -0.37 -2.54 -1.03
C ARG A 75 -0.73 -2.33 -2.50
N GLY A 76 -2.02 -2.24 -2.80
CA GLY A 76 -2.52 -1.95 -4.16
C GLY A 76 -2.22 -0.51 -4.56
N SER A 77 -2.44 0.46 -3.66
CA SER A 77 -2.13 1.87 -3.92
C SER A 77 -0.65 2.09 -4.21
N MET A 78 0.27 1.46 -3.46
CA MET A 78 1.71 1.53 -3.73
C MET A 78 2.07 0.93 -5.09
N ALA A 79 1.48 -0.21 -5.46
CA ALA A 79 1.69 -0.81 -6.78
C ALA A 79 1.15 0.10 -7.91
N ALA A 80 0.02 0.77 -7.69
CA ALA A 80 -0.54 1.72 -8.64
C ALA A 80 0.37 2.95 -8.81
N ILE A 81 0.85 3.55 -7.71
CA ILE A 81 1.82 4.66 -7.75
C ILE A 81 3.08 4.23 -8.50
N LEU A 82 3.63 3.05 -8.18
CA LEU A 82 4.81 2.51 -8.85
C LEU A 82 4.57 2.31 -10.35
N SER A 83 3.40 1.80 -10.73
CA SER A 83 3.03 1.60 -12.13
C SER A 83 2.97 2.94 -12.87
N VAL A 84 2.39 3.99 -12.26
CA VAL A 84 2.40 5.34 -12.83
C VAL A 84 3.83 5.83 -13.06
N LEU A 85 4.71 5.68 -12.06
CA LEU A 85 6.11 6.11 -12.20
C LEU A 85 6.87 5.33 -13.29
N GLN A 86 6.64 4.01 -13.37
CA GLN A 86 7.28 3.12 -14.35
C GLN A 86 6.85 3.37 -15.79
N HIS A 87 5.61 3.81 -16.00
CA HIS A 87 5.01 3.92 -17.32
C HIS A 87 4.77 5.37 -17.77
N SER A 88 5.33 6.35 -17.06
CA SER A 88 5.28 7.77 -17.45
C SER A 88 6.59 8.20 -18.11
N SER A 89 6.52 9.03 -19.15
CA SER A 89 7.71 9.64 -19.76
C SER A 89 8.36 10.71 -18.88
N CYS A 90 7.60 11.31 -17.97
CA CYS A 90 8.04 12.40 -17.10
C CYS A 90 7.66 12.18 -15.61
N PRO A 91 8.12 11.09 -14.97
CA PRO A 91 7.72 10.72 -13.61
C PRO A 91 8.12 11.76 -12.54
N TYR A 92 9.18 12.54 -12.78
CA TYR A 92 9.63 13.59 -11.85
C TYR A 92 8.71 14.82 -11.85
N ASN A 93 7.90 14.98 -12.89
CA ASN A 93 6.95 16.09 -13.05
C ASN A 93 5.58 15.79 -12.41
N ILE A 94 5.43 14.63 -11.79
CA ILE A 94 4.17 14.21 -11.16
C ILE A 94 4.22 14.54 -9.67
N PHE A 95 3.14 15.14 -9.17
CA PHE A 95 2.93 15.40 -7.75
C PHE A 95 1.68 14.65 -7.28
N PHE A 96 1.81 13.87 -6.20
CA PHE A 96 0.73 13.04 -5.68
C PHE A 96 0.04 13.68 -4.48
N HIS A 97 -1.27 13.87 -4.55
CA HIS A 97 -2.13 14.21 -3.42
C HIS A 97 -2.78 12.94 -2.90
N LEU A 98 -2.29 12.44 -1.77
CA LEU A 98 -2.79 11.22 -1.15
C LEU A 98 -3.82 11.59 -0.09
N VAL A 99 -5.04 11.11 -0.24
CA VAL A 99 -6.16 11.43 0.65
C VAL A 99 -6.47 10.22 1.51
N CYS A 100 -6.38 10.34 2.84
CA CYS A 100 -6.68 9.24 3.76
C CYS A 100 -7.63 9.68 4.88
N SER A 101 -8.27 8.72 5.55
CA SER A 101 -9.07 9.03 6.73
C SER A 101 -8.18 9.50 7.89
N SER A 102 -8.70 10.41 8.73
CA SER A 102 -8.08 10.81 10.00
C SER A 102 -8.00 9.68 11.02
N SER A 103 -8.84 8.64 10.90
CA SER A 103 -8.74 7.43 11.74
C SER A 103 -7.49 6.61 11.44
N PHE A 104 -6.84 6.86 10.30
CA PHE A 104 -5.56 6.29 9.96
C PHE A 104 -4.41 7.18 10.44
N SER A 105 -3.41 6.59 11.11
CA SER A 105 -2.23 7.33 11.57
C SER A 105 -1.46 7.91 10.38
N SER A 106 -1.65 9.21 10.13
CA SER A 106 -1.02 9.92 9.03
C SER A 106 0.51 9.92 9.11
N SER A 107 1.07 9.91 10.33
CA SER A 107 2.52 9.83 10.56
C SER A 107 3.10 8.47 10.17
N LEU A 108 2.47 7.37 10.61
CA LEU A 108 2.89 6.02 10.22
C LEU A 108 2.77 5.84 8.71
N LEU A 109 1.67 6.30 8.14
CA LEU A 109 1.44 6.19 6.70
C LEU A 109 2.48 6.98 5.90
N ARG A 110 2.75 8.24 6.29
CA ARG A 110 3.78 9.06 5.65
C ARG A 110 5.14 8.37 5.74
N ALA A 111 5.50 7.81 6.89
CA ALA A 111 6.75 7.05 7.04
C ALA A 111 6.78 5.81 6.13
N THR A 112 5.68 5.05 6.04
CA THR A 112 5.57 3.91 5.11
C THR A 112 5.78 4.35 3.67
N ILE A 113 5.13 5.43 3.22
CA ILE A 113 5.30 5.95 1.85
C ILE A 113 6.73 6.43 1.62
N SER A 114 7.28 7.24 2.51
CA SER A 114 8.65 7.76 2.37
C SER A 114 9.71 6.67 2.39
N ASN A 115 9.53 5.59 3.17
CA ASN A 115 10.47 4.47 3.16
C ASN A 115 10.32 3.58 1.92
N THR A 116 9.10 3.48 1.36
CA THR A 116 8.84 2.63 0.18
C THR A 116 9.20 3.34 -1.12
N LEU A 117 8.91 4.64 -1.21
CA LEU A 117 9.07 5.47 -2.40
C LEU A 117 9.78 6.78 -2.00
N PRO A 118 11.07 6.73 -1.65
CA PRO A 118 11.80 7.86 -1.06
C PRO A 118 11.87 9.10 -1.97
N TYR A 119 11.75 8.90 -3.28
CA TYR A 119 11.79 9.96 -4.28
C TYR A 119 10.40 10.46 -4.71
N LEU A 120 9.32 9.90 -4.14
CA LEU A 120 7.96 10.33 -4.45
C LEU A 120 7.71 11.74 -3.92
N LYS A 121 7.19 12.60 -4.80
CA LYS A 121 6.73 13.93 -4.42
C LYS A 121 5.26 13.84 -4.10
N PHE A 122 4.93 13.98 -2.82
CA PHE A 122 3.55 13.85 -2.37
C PHE A 122 3.19 14.76 -1.20
N ASN A 123 1.90 15.07 -1.13
CA ASN A 123 1.25 15.55 0.08
C ASN A 123 0.27 14.50 0.61
N LEU A 124 0.09 14.46 1.93
CA LEU A 124 -0.86 13.58 2.60
C LEU A 124 -1.95 14.44 3.26
N CYS A 125 -3.16 14.36 2.72
CA CYS A 125 -4.33 15.08 3.18
C CYS A 125 -5.23 14.13 3.97
N THR A 126 -5.67 14.54 5.14
CA THR A 126 -6.61 13.76 5.96
C THR A 126 -8.02 14.33 5.83
N PHE A 127 -9.03 13.45 5.85
CA PHE A 127 -10.43 13.85 5.99
C PHE A 127 -11.06 13.17 7.22
N ASN A 128 -12.05 13.83 7.83
CA ASN A 128 -12.78 13.26 8.96
C ASN A 128 -13.86 12.30 8.46
N ASP A 129 -13.66 11.01 8.68
CA ASP A 129 -14.59 9.95 8.29
C ASP A 129 -15.87 9.91 9.14
N SER A 130 -15.90 10.57 10.30
CA SER A 130 -17.13 10.65 11.12
C SER A 130 -18.26 11.44 10.44
N HIS A 131 -17.95 12.23 9.41
CA HIS A 131 -18.93 13.00 8.63
C HIS A 131 -19.31 12.30 7.32
N VAL A 132 -18.85 11.08 7.09
CA VAL A 132 -19.14 10.29 5.89
C VAL A 132 -20.03 9.11 6.27
N SER A 133 -21.30 9.12 5.84
CA SER A 133 -22.21 7.98 5.99
C SER A 133 -22.38 7.26 4.66
N VAL A 134 -22.24 5.92 4.68
CA VAL A 134 -22.71 5.06 3.60
C VAL A 134 -24.21 4.85 3.80
N SER A 135 -25.01 5.38 2.87
CA SER A 135 -26.46 5.17 2.82
C SER A 135 -26.82 3.80 2.27
#